data_AF-A0A955WNA3-F1
#
_entry.id   AF-A0A955WNA3-F1
#
_cell.length_a   1.000
_cell.length_b   1.000
_cell.length_c   1.000
_cell.angle_alpha   90.00
_cell.angle_beta   90.00
_cell.angle_gamma   90.00
#
_symmetry.space_group_name_H-M   'P 1'
#
loop_
_entity.id
_entity.type
_entity.pdbx_description
1 polymer ?
#
loop_
_entity_poly.entity_id
_entity_poly.type
_entity_poly.pdbx_seq_one_letter_code
_entity_poly.pdbx_strand_id
1 'polypeptide(L)' 'MGVERARVVGHGFGAQVALALALTVPERVSGLALLAPAGLEKYSEREQAWFRENLFGVLFTYSDDEDLVRAHRDQFAR' A
#
# COMPACT_ATOMS: atom_id res chain seq x y z
N MET A 1 -14.90 14.13 -11.61
CA MET A 1 -15.73 12.98 -11.18
C MET A 1 -16.92 13.35 -10.29
N GLY A 2 -16.95 14.48 -9.56
CA GLY A 2 -18.17 14.96 -8.87
C GLY A 2 -18.71 14.06 -7.74
N VAL A 3 -17.89 13.15 -7.21
CA VAL A 3 -18.30 12.20 -6.17
C VAL A 3 -18.08 12.81 -4.79
N GLU A 4 -19.17 13.17 -4.14
CA GLU A 4 -19.15 13.77 -2.80
C GLU A 4 -19.05 12.72 -1.70
N ARG A 5 -19.70 11.56 -1.83
CA ARG A 5 -19.64 10.49 -0.83
C ARG A 5 -19.81 9.11 -1.47
N ALA A 6 -18.97 8.14 -1.10
CA ALA A 6 -18.96 6.82 -1.72
C ALA A 6 -18.74 5.66 -0.74
N ARG A 7 -19.16 4.46 -1.15
CA ARG A 7 -18.70 3.22 -0.54
C ARG A 7 -17.31 2.92 -1.08
N VAL A 8 -16.36 2.67 -0.19
CA VAL A 8 -14.96 2.44 -0.54
C VAL A 8 -14.64 0.98 -0.28
N VAL A 9 -14.05 0.33 -1.28
CA VAL A 9 -13.56 -1.04 -1.18
C VAL A 9 -12.06 -1.01 -1.38
N GLY A 10 -11.30 -1.57 -0.44
CA GLY A 10 -9.85 -1.66 -0.54
C GLY A 10 -9.37 -3.11 -0.45
N HIS A 11 -8.40 -3.47 -1.30
CA HIS A 11 -7.77 -4.80 -1.33
C HIS A 11 -6.26 -4.70 -1.09
N GLY A 12 -5.68 -5.58 -0.27
CA GLY A 12 -4.25 -5.58 0.01
C GLY A 12 -3.79 -4.23 0.56
N PHE A 13 -2.80 -3.61 -0.08
CA PHE A 13 -2.36 -2.24 0.24
C PHE A 13 -3.47 -1.19 0.07
N GLY A 14 -4.35 -1.35 -0.92
CA GLY A 14 -5.49 -0.45 -1.13
C GLY A 14 -6.47 -0.42 0.05
N ALA A 15 -6.48 -1.47 0.87
CA ALA A 15 -7.27 -1.50 2.11
C ALA A 15 -6.71 -0.54 3.17
N GLN A 16 -5.38 -0.42 3.27
CA GLN A 16 -4.72 0.53 4.16
C GLN A 16 -5.04 1.98 3.77
N VAL A 17 -5.04 2.27 2.47
CA VAL A 17 -5.45 3.57 1.92
C VAL A 17 -6.93 3.85 2.20
N ALA A 18 -7.81 2.87 1.96
CA ALA A 18 -9.24 3.01 2.21
C ALA A 18 -9.55 3.26 3.69
N LEU A 19 -8.84 2.58 4.60
CA LEU A 19 -8.97 2.78 6.04
C LEU A 19 -8.47 4.18 6.44
N ALA A 20 -7.33 4.62 5.91
CA ALA A 20 -6.80 5.96 6.16
C ALA A 20 -7.79 7.05 5.70
N LEU A 21 -8.41 6.89 4.53
CA LEU A 21 -9.43 7.80 4.03
C LEU A 21 -10.65 7.85 4.95
N ALA A 22 -11.16 6.71 5.40
CA ALA A 22 -12.32 6.64 6.29
C ALA A 22 -12.05 7.26 7.67
N LEU A 23 -10.82 7.19 8.17
CA LEU A 23 -10.42 7.80 9.44
C LEU A 23 -10.20 9.31 9.33
N THR A 24 -9.62 9.77 8.21
CA THR A 24 -9.23 11.17 8.03
C THR A 24 -10.35 12.05 7.48
N VAL A 25 -11.21 11.50 6.62
CA VAL A 25 -12.28 12.24 5.94
C VAL A 25 -13.60 11.43 5.94
N PRO A 26 -14.11 11.04 7.13
CA PRO A 26 -15.24 10.12 7.26
C PRO A 26 -16.52 10.56 6.54
N GLU A 27 -16.76 11.87 6.40
CA GLU A 27 -17.91 12.44 5.71
C GLU A 27 -17.97 12.07 4.23
N ARG A 28 -16.82 11.72 3.63
CA ARG A 28 -16.69 11.28 2.23
C ARG A 28 -16.93 9.78 2.05
N VAL A 29 -17.05 9.02 3.16
CA VAL A 29 -17.22 7.57 3.14
C VAL A 29 -18.61 7.20 3.65
N SER A 30 -19.42 6.56 2.80
CA SER A 30 -20.74 6.03 3.18
C SER A 30 -20.71 4.56 3.63
N GLY A 31 -19.60 3.88 3.40
CA GLY A 31 -19.35 2.52 3.87
C GLY A 31 -17.95 2.06 3.46
N LEU A 32 -17.39 1.11 4.21
CA LEU A 32 -16.04 0.61 4.01
C LEU A 32 -16.06 -0.93 3.96
N ALA A 33 -15.47 -1.51 2.92
CA ALA A 33 -15.21 -2.95 2.84
C ALA A 33 -13.71 -3.19 2.62
N LEU A 34 -13.13 -4.07 3.43
CA LEU A 34 -11.71 -4.39 3.41
C LEU A 34 -11.53 -5.85 3.01
N LEU A 35 -10.79 -6.09 1.94
CA LEU A 35 -10.54 -7.43 1.39
C LEU A 35 -9.05 -7.75 1.54
N ALA A 36 -8.72 -8.76 2.35
CA ALA A 36 -7.33 -9.10 2.66
C ALA A 36 -6.48 -7.86 3.02
N PRO A 37 -6.85 -7.09 4.06
CA PRO A 37 -6.25 -5.79 4.31
C PRO A 37 -4.81 -5.89 4.78
N ALA A 38 -3.89 -5.30 4.03
CA ALA A 38 -2.52 -5.09 4.51
C ALA A 38 -2.51 -3.96 5.56
N GLY A 39 -1.67 -4.13 6.59
CA GLY A 39 -1.42 -3.11 7.61
C GLY A 39 -2.25 -3.27 8.90
N LEU A 40 -3.04 -4.34 9.02
CA LEU A 40 -3.66 -4.74 10.30
C LEU A 40 -2.83 -5.80 11.04
N GLU A 41 -1.83 -6.38 10.37
CA GLU A 41 -0.91 -7.32 10.96
C GLU A 41 0.08 -6.61 11.88
N LYS A 42 0.59 -7.35 12.87
CA LYS A 42 1.73 -6.91 13.67
C LYS A 42 3.00 -7.53 13.09
N TYR A 43 3.97 -6.67 12.78
CA TYR A 43 5.28 -7.09 12.33
C TYR A 43 6.29 -6.90 13.46
N SER A 44 7.12 -7.92 13.68
CA SER A 44 8.30 -7.80 14.54
C SER A 44 9.26 -6.74 14.00
N GLU A 45 10.11 -6.17 14.85
CA GLU A 45 11.12 -5.18 14.43
C GLU A 45 12.00 -5.71 13.28
N ARG A 46 12.30 -7.01 13.30
CA ARG A 46 13.05 -7.69 12.23
C ARG A 46 12.28 -7.72 10.91
N GLU A 47 11.00 -8.06 10.93
CA GLU A 47 10.16 -8.04 9.73
C GLU A 47 10.01 -6.62 9.19
N GLN A 48 9.85 -5.63 10.07
CA GLN A 48 9.80 -4.23 9.67
C GLN A 48 11.11 -3.76 9.02
N ALA A 49 12.26 -4.14 9.56
CA ALA A 49 13.57 -3.85 8.96
C ALA A 49 13.70 -4.51 7.59
N TRP A 50 13.33 -5.79 7.50
CA TRP A 50 13.34 -6.51 6.23
C TRP A 50 12.45 -5.83 5.18
N PHE A 51 11.22 -5.43 5.54
CA PHE A 51 10.33 -4.72 4.61
C PHE A 51 10.90 -3.37 4.16
N ARG A 52 11.49 -2.58 5.06
CA ARG A 52 12.10 -1.29 4.69
C ARG A 52 13.22 -1.44 3.66
N GLU A 53 14.00 -2.50 3.77
CA GLU A 53 15.15 -2.75 2.91
C GLU A 53 14.76 -3.46 1.59
N ASN A 54 13.75 -4.33 1.63
CA ASN A 54 13.53 -5.30 0.54
C ASN A 54 12.15 -5.21 -0.14
N LEU A 55 11.13 -4.60 0.49
CA LEU A 55 9.75 -4.68 0.00
C LEU A 55 9.63 -4.19 -1.45
N PHE A 56 10.20 -3.03 -1.75
CA PHE A 56 10.15 -2.48 -3.11
C PHE A 56 10.96 -3.31 -4.09
N GLY A 57 12.15 -3.79 -3.70
CA GLY A 57 12.93 -4.71 -4.53
C GLY A 57 12.12 -5.92 -4.96
N VAL A 58 11.44 -6.58 -4.00
CA VAL A 58 10.59 -7.76 -4.27
C VAL A 58 9.37 -7.41 -5.12
N LEU A 59 8.70 -6.28 -4.85
CA LEU A 59 7.51 -5.88 -5.61
C LEU A 59 7.83 -5.60 -7.08
N PHE A 60 8.98 -4.96 -7.34
CA PHE A 60 9.39 -4.57 -8.69
C PHE A 60 10.21 -5.62 -9.42
N THR A 61 10.68 -6.68 -8.75
CA THR A 61 11.35 -7.82 -9.43
C THR A 61 10.40 -8.56 -10.39
N TYR A 62 9.08 -8.42 -10.22
CA TYR A 62 8.07 -8.99 -11.12
C TYR A 62 7.67 -8.05 -12.28
N SER A 63 8.34 -6.90 -12.42
CA SER A 63 8.14 -6.00 -13.54
C SER A 63 9.00 -6.44 -14.73
N ASP A 64 8.41 -6.64 -15.90
CA ASP A 64 9.15 -6.82 -17.16
C ASP A 64 9.83 -5.51 -17.64
N ASP A 65 9.51 -4.39 -16.99
CA ASP A 65 10.11 -3.09 -17.28
C ASP A 65 11.49 -2.97 -16.59
N GLU A 66 12.54 -3.23 -17.36
CA GLU A 66 13.94 -3.17 -16.94
C GLU A 66 14.37 -1.77 -16.44
N ASP A 67 13.77 -0.70 -16.96
CA ASP A 67 14.11 0.67 -16.56
C ASP A 67 13.58 0.97 -15.16
N LEU A 68 12.37 0.48 -14.84
CA LEU A 68 11.81 0.54 -13.48
C LEU A 68 12.63 -0.28 -12.48
N VAL A 69 13.05 -1.49 -12.87
CA VAL A 69 13.91 -2.34 -12.02
C VAL A 69 15.26 -1.66 -11.75
N ARG A 70 15.87 -1.07 -12.79
CA ARG A 70 17.16 -0.38 -12.70
C ARG A 70 17.09 0.87 -11.82
N ALA A 71 16.09 1.72 -12.03
CA ALA A 71 15.91 2.94 -11.25
C ALA A 71 15.71 2.66 -9.75
N HIS A 72 15.00 1.59 -9.41
CA HIS A 72 14.80 1.20 -8.02
C HIS A 72 16.07 0.64 -7.36
N ARG A 73 16.84 -0.18 -8.06
CA ARG A 73 18.11 -0.72 -7.54
C ARG A 73 19.07 0.40 -7.12
N ASP A 74 19.15 1.46 -7.90
CA ASP A 74 20.08 2.57 -7.65
C ASP A 74 19.62 3.49 -6.51
N GLN A 75 18.32 3.54 -6.22
CA GLN A 75 17.74 4.35 -5.15
C GLN A 75 17.99 3.78 -3.74
N PHE A 76 18.17 2.46 -3.62
CA PHE A 76 18.37 1.76 -2.35
C PHE A 76 19.80 1.23 -2.13
N ALA A 77 20.72 1.50 -3.06
CA ALA A 77 22.14 1.13 -2.95
C ALA A 77 22.99 2.11 -2.11
N ARG A 78 22.38 2.91 -1.23
CA ARG A 78 23.06 3.87 -0.34
C ARG A 78 22.92 3.49 1.13
#